data_AF-A0A511T7N8-F1
#
_entry.id   AF-A0A511T7N8-F1
#
_cell.length_a   1.000
_cell.length_b   1.000
_cell.length_c   1.000
_cell.angle_alpha   90.00
_cell.angle_beta   90.00
_cell.angle_gamma   90.00
#
_symmetry.space_group_name_H-M   'P 1'
#
loop_
_entity.id
_entity.type
_entity.pdbx_description
1 polymer ?
#
loop_
_entity_poly.entity_id
_entity_poly.type
_entity_poly.pdbx_seq_one_letter_code
_entity_poly.pdbx_strand_id
1 'polypeptide(L)'
;MSRAYRISVSESLNRIVHADDGVCSKLELLPLLSREETAGLLAADLAARGFVQEGDVAVRTEADGVRVAVDVTTGEVSVTLAAQQEVELTAVGEVRTNAPAPTEATQKLAREKARAKLEDRAQDATEALREEVTRKLEGRLRDLKAELDAISNKVTAEALKVRASQLGTVEEIHEDAATGSLTIKVRV
;
A
#
# COMPACT_ATOMS: atom_id res chain seq x y z
N MET A 1 -62.82 9.82 -3.82
CA MET A 1 -61.71 9.30 -2.99
C MET A 1 -60.57 8.89 -3.90
N SER A 2 -59.40 9.52 -3.82
CA SER A 2 -58.20 9.07 -4.55
C SER A 2 -57.60 7.85 -3.84
N ARG A 3 -57.21 6.83 -4.61
CA ARG A 3 -56.46 5.66 -4.10
C ARG A 3 -55.00 5.85 -4.49
N ALA A 4 -54.11 5.77 -3.52
CA ALA A 4 -52.68 5.79 -3.76
C ALA A 4 -52.20 4.36 -4.06
N TYR A 5 -51.51 4.20 -5.18
CA TYR A 5 -50.87 2.96 -5.61
C TYR A 5 -49.35 3.07 -5.38
N ARG A 6 -48.72 1.96 -4.98
CA ARG A 6 -47.26 1.85 -4.84
C ARG A 6 -46.75 0.99 -5.98
N ILE A 7 -45.80 1.53 -6.74
CA ILE A 7 -45.08 0.79 -7.77
C ILE A 7 -43.67 0.53 -7.23
N SER A 8 -43.26 -0.73 -7.22
CA SER A 8 -41.93 -1.19 -6.82
C SER A 8 -41.24 -1.85 -8.00
N VAL A 9 -40.02 -1.42 -8.31
CA VAL A 9 -39.14 -2.05 -9.31
C VAL A 9 -37.91 -2.57 -8.57
N SER A 10 -37.61 -3.85 -8.72
CA SER A 10 -36.40 -4.48 -8.20
C SER A 10 -35.36 -4.57 -9.30
N GLU A 11 -34.13 -4.16 -9.01
CA GLU A 11 -32.97 -4.34 -9.89
C GLU A 11 -31.82 -4.98 -9.12
N SER A 12 -30.99 -5.75 -9.82
CA SER A 12 -29.77 -6.36 -9.31
C SER A 12 -28.56 -5.93 -10.16
N LEU A 13 -27.41 -5.77 -9.52
CA LEU A 13 -26.15 -5.38 -10.14
C LEU A 13 -25.03 -6.26 -9.57
N ASN A 14 -24.33 -6.96 -10.44
CA ASN A 14 -23.09 -7.66 -10.10
C ASN A 14 -21.92 -6.79 -10.57
N ARG A 15 -21.04 -6.43 -9.64
CA ARG A 15 -19.89 -5.58 -9.92
C ARG A 15 -18.66 -6.09 -9.18
N ILE A 16 -17.55 -6.14 -9.89
CA ILE A 16 -16.24 -6.32 -9.27
C ILE A 16 -15.75 -4.95 -8.83
N VAL A 17 -15.46 -4.84 -7.54
CA VAL A 17 -14.94 -3.64 -6.90
C VAL A 17 -13.45 -3.84 -6.67
N HIS A 18 -12.66 -2.83 -7.05
CA HIS A 18 -11.21 -2.80 -6.92
C HIS A 18 -10.84 -1.67 -5.97
N ALA A 19 -9.95 -1.96 -5.02
CA ALA A 19 -9.36 -0.95 -4.16
C ALA A 19 -7.85 -1.18 -4.07
N ASP A 20 -7.10 -0.11 -4.35
CA ASP A 20 -5.65 -0.09 -4.27
C ASP A 20 -5.24 1.03 -3.32
N ASP A 21 -4.23 0.75 -2.50
CA ASP A 21 -3.60 1.76 -1.66
C ASP A 21 -2.08 1.57 -1.67
N GLY A 22 -1.36 2.66 -1.42
CA GLY A 22 0.09 2.62 -1.41
C GLY A 22 0.73 3.84 -0.77
N VAL A 23 1.92 3.61 -0.22
CA VAL A 23 2.76 4.63 0.39
C VAL A 23 4.15 4.58 -0.22
N CYS A 24 4.64 5.73 -0.66
CA CYS A 24 6.02 5.93 -1.05
C CYS A 24 6.76 6.72 0.04
N SER A 25 7.91 6.22 0.44
CA SER A 25 8.81 6.86 1.40
C SER A 25 10.25 6.71 0.93
N LYS A 26 11.18 7.34 1.64
CA LYS A 26 12.59 7.31 1.29
C LYS A 26 13.40 6.81 2.47
N LEU A 27 14.35 5.92 2.20
CA LEU A 27 15.36 5.50 3.17
C LEU A 27 16.34 6.66 3.41
N GLU A 28 16.48 7.03 4.68
CA GLU A 28 17.45 8.01 5.13
C GLU A 28 18.84 7.36 5.16
N LEU A 29 19.54 7.37 4.02
CA LEU A 29 20.91 6.86 3.88
C LEU A 29 21.90 8.02 3.89
N LEU A 30 22.93 7.94 4.73
CA LEU A 30 24.00 8.93 4.76
C LEU A 30 24.87 8.81 3.50
N PRO A 31 25.16 9.92 2.80
CA PRO A 31 25.97 9.92 1.57
C PRO A 31 27.47 9.81 1.90
N LEU A 32 27.88 8.66 2.44
CA LEU A 32 29.26 8.39 2.88
C LEU A 32 30.15 7.79 1.77
N LEU A 33 29.53 7.10 0.82
CA LEU A 33 30.17 6.41 -0.30
C LEU A 33 29.56 6.88 -1.63
N SER A 34 30.12 6.39 -2.74
CA SER A 34 29.48 6.57 -4.05
C SER A 34 28.12 5.86 -4.10
N ARG A 35 27.23 6.32 -4.99
CA ARG A 35 25.89 5.74 -5.14
C ARG A 35 25.93 4.24 -5.48
N GLU A 36 26.90 3.84 -6.30
CA GLU A 36 27.09 2.44 -6.71
C GLU A 36 27.50 1.55 -5.53
N GLU A 37 28.42 2.03 -4.69
CA GLU A 37 28.84 1.31 -3.48
C GLU A 37 27.69 1.19 -2.47
N THR A 38 26.94 2.26 -2.23
CA THR A 38 25.78 2.22 -1.32
C THR A 38 24.68 1.31 -1.87
N ALA A 39 24.43 1.33 -3.18
CA ALA A 39 23.44 0.47 -3.82
C ALA A 39 23.83 -1.01 -3.69
N GLY A 40 25.12 -1.33 -3.83
CA GLY A 40 25.64 -2.69 -3.62
C GLY A 40 25.43 -3.18 -2.19
N LEU A 41 25.73 -2.36 -1.18
CA LEU A 41 25.50 -2.69 0.24
C LEU A 41 24.01 -2.88 0.54
N LEU A 42 23.16 -1.98 0.02
CA LEU A 42 21.71 -2.05 0.21
C LEU A 42 21.12 -3.29 -0.47
N ALA A 43 21.52 -3.59 -1.71
CA ALA A 43 21.09 -4.78 -2.44
C ALA A 43 21.46 -6.07 -1.70
N ALA A 44 22.67 -6.14 -1.13
CA ALA A 44 23.12 -7.28 -0.36
C ALA A 44 22.29 -7.51 0.92
N ASP A 45 22.00 -6.45 1.69
CA ASP A 45 21.18 -6.61 2.90
C ASP A 45 19.71 -6.92 2.57
N LEU A 46 19.16 -6.33 1.52
CA LEU A 46 17.81 -6.64 1.04
C LEU A 46 17.70 -8.10 0.57
N ALA A 47 18.68 -8.60 -0.19
CA ALA A 47 18.71 -10.01 -0.61
C ALA A 47 18.77 -10.96 0.59
N ALA A 48 19.54 -10.62 1.63
CA ALA A 48 19.61 -11.41 2.87
C ALA A 48 18.26 -11.48 3.62
N ARG A 49 17.37 -10.50 3.39
CA ARG A 49 16.02 -10.42 3.98
C ARG A 49 14.92 -10.94 3.05
N GLY A 50 15.31 -11.63 1.97
CA GLY A 50 14.38 -12.28 1.06
C GLY A 50 13.77 -11.38 0.00
N PHE A 51 14.34 -10.18 -0.24
CA PHE A 51 13.98 -9.41 -1.42
C PHE A 51 14.63 -10.03 -2.67
N VAL A 52 13.89 -10.04 -3.77
CA VAL A 52 14.38 -10.46 -5.09
C VAL A 52 14.72 -9.21 -5.88
N GLN A 53 15.95 -9.12 -6.38
CA GLN A 53 16.40 -7.97 -7.15
C GLN A 53 15.97 -8.11 -8.62
N GLU A 54 15.22 -7.12 -9.08
CA GLU A 54 14.75 -6.94 -10.46
C GLU A 54 15.39 -5.66 -11.03
N GLY A 55 16.66 -5.76 -11.46
CA GLY A 55 17.44 -4.61 -11.91
C GLY A 55 17.76 -3.66 -10.76
N ASP A 56 17.28 -2.43 -10.83
CA ASP A 56 17.52 -1.38 -9.83
C ASP A 56 16.49 -1.41 -8.68
N VAL A 57 15.51 -2.32 -8.73
CA VAL A 57 14.45 -2.41 -7.72
C VAL A 57 14.48 -3.78 -7.08
N ALA A 58 14.56 -3.82 -5.76
CA ALA A 58 14.42 -5.02 -4.95
C ALA A 58 12.96 -5.17 -4.50
N VAL A 59 12.32 -6.27 -4.86
CA VAL A 59 10.89 -6.52 -4.61
C VAL A 59 10.70 -7.69 -3.65
N ARG A 60 9.78 -7.52 -2.70
CA ARG A 60 9.30 -8.59 -1.83
C ARG A 60 7.77 -8.55 -1.79
N THR A 61 7.15 -9.70 -2.05
CA THR A 61 5.71 -9.89 -1.87
C THR A 61 5.47 -10.70 -0.60
N GLU A 62 4.71 -10.14 0.32
CA GLU A 62 4.34 -10.83 1.56
C GLU A 62 3.13 -11.75 1.35
N ALA A 63 2.92 -12.67 2.30
CA ALA A 63 1.80 -13.64 2.24
C ALA A 63 0.42 -12.95 2.19
N ASP A 64 0.32 -11.74 2.71
CA ASP A 64 -0.90 -10.93 2.77
C ASP A 64 -1.18 -10.16 1.47
N GLY A 65 -0.35 -10.32 0.43
CA GLY A 65 -0.47 -9.62 -0.85
C GLY A 65 0.14 -8.21 -0.86
N VAL A 66 0.76 -7.77 0.23
CA VAL A 66 1.50 -6.50 0.27
C VAL A 66 2.77 -6.65 -0.56
N ARG A 67 2.96 -5.76 -1.52
CA ARG A 67 4.17 -5.66 -2.34
C ARG A 67 5.03 -4.50 -1.83
N VAL A 68 6.23 -4.82 -1.38
CA VAL A 68 7.27 -3.87 -0.99
C VAL A 68 8.31 -3.83 -2.10
N ALA A 69 8.58 -2.66 -2.65
CA ALA A 69 9.60 -2.46 -3.67
C ALA A 69 10.53 -1.32 -3.24
N VAL A 70 11.83 -1.60 -3.22
CA VAL A 70 12.89 -0.69 -2.78
C VAL A 70 13.82 -0.44 -3.95
N ASP A 71 13.93 0.80 -4.40
CA ASP A 71 14.94 1.22 -5.37
C ASP A 71 16.30 1.30 -4.66
N VAL A 72 17.25 0.47 -5.09
CA VAL A 72 18.57 0.37 -4.44
C VAL A 72 19.47 1.57 -4.73
N THR A 73 19.17 2.32 -5.79
CA THR A 73 19.96 3.48 -6.22
C THR A 73 19.48 4.77 -5.56
N THR A 74 18.16 4.95 -5.47
CA THR A 74 17.55 6.18 -4.91
C THR A 74 17.21 6.05 -3.42
N GLY A 75 17.06 4.80 -2.93
CA GLY A 75 16.55 4.50 -1.60
C GLY A 75 15.04 4.72 -1.48
N GLU A 76 14.30 4.87 -2.59
CA GLU A 76 12.85 5.01 -2.57
C GLU A 76 12.18 3.67 -2.24
N VAL A 77 11.25 3.69 -1.30
CA VAL A 77 10.49 2.52 -0.85
C VAL A 77 9.03 2.75 -1.22
N SER A 78 8.47 1.82 -1.98
CA SER A 78 7.05 1.78 -2.32
C SER A 78 6.42 0.55 -1.69
N VAL A 79 5.36 0.76 -0.92
CA VAL A 79 4.54 -0.30 -0.33
C VAL A 79 3.17 -0.19 -0.95
N THR A 80 2.69 -1.26 -1.58
CA THR A 80 1.42 -1.28 -2.30
C THR A 80 0.60 -2.50 -1.89
N LEU A 81 -0.72 -2.33 -1.80
CA LEU A 81 -1.68 -3.41 -1.56
C LEU A 81 -2.89 -3.22 -2.48
N ALA A 82 -3.24 -4.29 -3.18
CA ALA A 82 -4.39 -4.34 -4.08
C ALA A 82 -5.38 -5.40 -3.59
N ALA A 83 -6.67 -5.05 -3.53
CA ALA A 83 -7.74 -5.97 -3.19
C ALA A 83 -8.88 -5.89 -4.21
N GLN A 84 -9.51 -7.04 -4.45
CA GLN A 84 -10.66 -7.16 -5.35
C GLN A 84 -11.77 -7.94 -4.65
N GLN A 85 -13.01 -7.46 -4.79
CA GLN A 85 -14.18 -8.11 -4.23
C GLN A 85 -15.33 -8.08 -5.24
N GLU A 86 -15.94 -9.23 -5.48
CA GLU A 86 -17.18 -9.33 -6.24
C GLU A 86 -18.37 -9.05 -5.31
N VAL A 87 -19.22 -8.10 -5.71
CA VAL A 87 -20.38 -7.68 -4.91
C VAL A 87 -21.65 -7.85 -5.72
N GLU A 88 -22.59 -8.62 -5.19
CA GLU A 88 -23.96 -8.77 -5.70
C GLU A 88 -24.88 -7.81 -4.93
N LEU A 89 -25.38 -6.79 -5.61
CA LEU A 89 -26.21 -5.73 -5.02
C LEU A 89 -27.63 -5.81 -5.56
N THR A 90 -28.62 -5.67 -4.67
CA THR A 90 -30.04 -5.68 -5.04
C THR A 90 -30.75 -4.46 -4.47
N ALA A 91 -31.44 -3.65 -5.28
CA ALA A 91 -32.14 -2.46 -4.81
C ALA A 91 -33.57 -2.39 -5.35
N VAL A 92 -34.45 -1.84 -4.51
CA VAL A 92 -35.84 -1.60 -4.85
C VAL A 92 -36.10 -0.10 -4.92
N GLY A 93 -36.58 0.34 -6.08
CA GLY A 93 -37.06 1.68 -6.33
C GLY A 93 -38.58 1.74 -6.16
N GLU A 94 -39.05 2.61 -5.27
CA GLU A 94 -40.47 2.79 -4.99
C GLU A 94 -40.96 4.18 -5.40
N VAL A 95 -42.11 4.22 -6.07
CA VAL A 95 -42.82 5.44 -6.42
C VAL A 95 -44.30 5.30 -6.06
N ARG A 96 -44.85 6.32 -5.41
CA ARG A 96 -46.28 6.41 -5.10
C ARG A 96 -46.98 7.21 -6.19
N THR A 97 -48.11 6.71 -6.68
CA THR A 97 -48.91 7.35 -7.73
C THR A 97 -50.38 7.31 -7.36
N ASN A 98 -51.18 8.26 -7.86
CA ASN A 98 -52.64 8.24 -7.69
C ASN A 98 -53.34 7.60 -8.90
N ALA A 99 -52.58 7.09 -9.87
CA ALA A 99 -53.08 6.49 -11.09
C ALA A 99 -53.16 4.96 -10.92
N PRO A 100 -54.27 4.32 -11.32
CA PRO A 100 -54.46 2.88 -11.16
C PRO A 100 -53.57 2.04 -12.08
N ALA A 101 -53.06 2.60 -13.17
CA ALA A 101 -52.11 1.95 -14.07
C ALA A 101 -50.73 2.61 -13.97
N PRO A 102 -49.65 1.82 -13.90
CA PRO A 102 -48.30 2.35 -13.95
C PRO A 102 -48.05 2.98 -15.32
N THR A 103 -47.82 4.29 -15.37
CA THR A 103 -47.36 4.94 -16.60
C THR A 103 -45.89 4.65 -16.81
N GLU A 104 -45.43 4.64 -18.07
CA GLU A 104 -44.01 4.47 -18.40
C GLU A 104 -43.12 5.45 -17.62
N ALA A 105 -43.58 6.68 -17.41
CA ALA A 105 -42.88 7.68 -16.60
C ALA A 105 -42.70 7.26 -15.14
N THR A 106 -43.72 6.68 -14.51
CA THR A 106 -43.64 6.22 -13.11
C THR A 106 -42.77 4.99 -12.93
N GLN A 107 -42.73 4.09 -13.92
CA GLN A 107 -41.80 2.97 -13.95
C GLN A 107 -40.36 3.43 -14.19
N LYS A 108 -40.13 4.37 -15.12
CA LYS A 108 -38.81 4.97 -15.34
C LYS A 108 -38.26 5.62 -14.08
N LEU A 109 -39.07 6.41 -13.37
CA LEU A 109 -38.68 7.02 -12.09
C LEU A 109 -38.38 5.98 -11.00
N ALA A 110 -39.17 4.90 -10.91
CA ALA A 110 -38.89 3.81 -9.97
C ALA A 110 -37.57 3.11 -10.32
N ARG A 111 -37.31 2.90 -11.61
CA ARG A 111 -36.07 2.31 -12.11
C ARG A 111 -34.85 3.18 -11.83
N GLU A 112 -34.92 4.48 -12.12
CA GLU A 112 -33.86 5.44 -11.82
C GLU A 112 -33.53 5.47 -10.32
N LYS A 113 -34.54 5.41 -9.45
CA LYS A 113 -34.32 5.28 -8.00
C LYS A 113 -33.68 3.97 -7.59
N ALA A 114 -34.00 2.86 -8.25
CA ALA A 114 -33.34 1.59 -8.00
C ALA A 114 -31.86 1.65 -8.42
N ARG A 115 -31.57 2.22 -9.59
CA ARG A 115 -30.21 2.41 -10.10
C ARG A 115 -29.35 3.31 -9.22
N ALA A 116 -29.86 4.47 -8.84
CA ALA A 116 -29.15 5.39 -7.94
C ALA A 116 -28.77 4.69 -6.63
N LYS A 117 -29.69 3.92 -6.03
CA LYS A 117 -29.39 3.13 -4.82
C LYS A 117 -28.36 2.01 -5.06
N LEU A 118 -28.32 1.41 -6.25
CA LEU A 118 -27.30 0.41 -6.59
C LEU A 118 -25.92 1.06 -6.76
N GLU A 119 -25.87 2.25 -7.36
CA GLU A 119 -24.65 3.04 -7.49
C GLU A 119 -24.13 3.49 -6.12
N ASP A 120 -25.00 4.05 -5.26
CA ASP A 120 -24.65 4.45 -3.90
C ASP A 120 -24.06 3.25 -3.12
N ARG A 121 -24.72 2.09 -3.16
CA ARG A 121 -24.23 0.88 -2.48
C ARG A 121 -22.93 0.33 -3.07
N ALA A 122 -22.74 0.45 -4.38
CA ALA A 122 -21.48 0.06 -5.00
C ALA A 122 -20.34 0.99 -4.58
N GLN A 123 -20.63 2.28 -4.41
CA GLN A 123 -19.67 3.24 -3.88
C GLN A 123 -19.36 2.95 -2.40
N ASP A 124 -20.37 2.73 -1.56
CA ASP A 124 -20.19 2.34 -0.15
C ASP A 124 -19.32 1.07 -0.02
N ALA A 125 -19.56 0.06 -0.87
CA ALA A 125 -18.76 -1.16 -0.90
C ALA A 125 -17.30 -0.89 -1.32
N THR A 126 -17.07 0.05 -2.24
CA THR A 126 -15.74 0.48 -2.66
C THR A 126 -15.00 1.21 -1.54
N GLU A 127 -15.69 2.12 -0.86
CA GLU A 127 -15.13 2.86 0.28
C GLU A 127 -14.80 1.92 1.44
N ALA A 128 -15.68 0.97 1.77
CA ALA A 128 -15.43 -0.03 2.80
C ALA A 128 -14.22 -0.93 2.46
N LEU A 129 -14.11 -1.38 1.20
CA LEU A 129 -12.96 -2.17 0.75
C LEU A 129 -11.66 -1.35 0.84
N ARG A 130 -11.71 -0.06 0.45
CA ARG A 130 -10.57 0.85 0.56
C ARG A 130 -10.13 1.04 2.01
N GLU A 131 -11.06 1.30 2.94
CA GLU A 131 -10.75 1.41 4.37
C GLU A 131 -10.14 0.13 4.95
N GLU A 132 -10.57 -1.05 4.46
CA GLU A 132 -9.97 -2.32 4.87
C GLU A 132 -8.54 -2.45 4.36
N VAL A 133 -8.29 -2.11 3.09
CA VAL A 133 -6.95 -2.11 2.48
C VAL A 133 -6.03 -1.14 3.22
N THR A 134 -6.48 0.09 3.48
CA THR A 134 -5.69 1.09 4.22
C THR A 134 -5.36 0.61 5.63
N ARG A 135 -6.33 0.06 6.39
CA ARG A 135 -6.06 -0.48 7.73
C ARG A 135 -5.04 -1.62 7.73
N LYS A 136 -5.12 -2.52 6.75
CA LYS A 136 -4.14 -3.61 6.57
C LYS A 136 -2.75 -3.05 6.26
N LEU A 137 -2.67 -2.05 5.39
CA LEU A 137 -1.44 -1.40 5.01
C LEU A 137 -0.81 -0.64 6.19
N GLU A 138 -1.58 0.14 6.95
CA GLU A 138 -1.13 0.84 8.15
C GLU A 138 -0.55 -0.11 9.22
N GLY A 139 -1.23 -1.24 9.46
CA GLY A 139 -0.74 -2.26 10.39
C GLY A 139 0.64 -2.77 10.00
N ARG A 140 0.83 -3.07 8.71
CA ARG A 140 2.10 -3.58 8.16
C ARG A 140 3.20 -2.52 8.07
N LEU A 141 2.84 -1.27 7.80
CA LEU A 141 3.80 -0.16 7.74
C LEU A 141 4.57 0.02 9.05
N ARG A 142 3.96 -0.28 10.21
CA ARG A 142 4.65 -0.17 11.51
C ARG A 142 5.81 -1.18 11.61
N ASP A 143 5.57 -2.42 11.22
CA ASP A 143 6.57 -3.48 11.27
C ASP A 143 7.64 -3.27 10.19
N LEU A 144 7.21 -2.92 8.97
CA LEU A 144 8.11 -2.58 7.86
C LEU A 144 9.00 -1.38 8.20
N LYS A 145 8.49 -0.36 8.88
CA LYS A 145 9.30 0.79 9.30
C LYS A 145 10.47 0.34 10.18
N ALA A 146 10.22 -0.47 11.21
CA ALA A 146 11.28 -0.96 12.09
C ALA A 146 12.31 -1.81 11.32
N GLU A 147 11.84 -2.61 10.37
CA GLU A 147 12.71 -3.41 9.50
C GLU A 147 13.60 -2.53 8.62
N LEU A 148 13.02 -1.53 7.93
CA LEU A 148 13.71 -0.60 7.04
C LEU A 148 14.69 0.30 7.78
N ASP A 149 14.33 0.76 8.99
CA ASP A 149 15.23 1.52 9.86
C ASP A 149 16.46 0.66 10.24
N ALA A 150 16.26 -0.63 10.52
CA ALA A 150 17.36 -1.56 10.80
C ALA A 150 18.25 -1.79 9.57
N ILE A 151 17.68 -1.85 8.36
CA ILE A 151 18.44 -1.94 7.10
C ILE A 151 19.28 -0.67 6.93
N SER A 152 18.68 0.51 7.05
CA SER A 152 19.38 1.78 6.89
C SER A 152 20.55 1.92 7.87
N ASN A 153 20.34 1.58 9.13
CA ASN A 153 21.39 1.64 10.15
C ASN A 153 22.55 0.68 9.84
N LYS A 154 22.24 -0.54 9.40
CA LYS A 154 23.26 -1.54 9.04
C LYS A 154 24.06 -1.12 7.81
N VAL A 155 23.37 -0.67 6.76
CA VAL A 155 24.02 -0.16 5.53
C VAL A 155 24.90 1.05 5.86
N THR A 156 24.43 1.95 6.74
CA THR A 156 25.21 3.11 7.19
C THR A 156 26.47 2.69 7.96
N ALA A 157 26.36 1.70 8.86
CA ALA A 157 27.51 1.17 9.60
C ALA A 157 28.54 0.51 8.66
N GLU A 158 28.08 -0.26 7.68
CA GLU A 158 28.95 -0.86 6.66
C GLU A 158 29.60 0.22 5.78
N ALA A 159 28.85 1.25 5.39
CA ALA A 159 29.37 2.37 4.63
C ALA A 159 30.46 3.14 5.39
N LEU A 160 30.30 3.31 6.71
CA LEU A 160 31.33 3.90 7.58
C LEU A 160 32.60 3.03 7.63
N LYS A 161 32.46 1.70 7.72
CA LYS A 161 33.59 0.76 7.74
C LYS A 161 34.38 0.83 6.42
N VAL A 162 33.70 0.85 5.28
CA VAL A 162 34.32 1.02 3.96
C VAL A 162 35.00 2.39 3.87
N ARG A 163 34.32 3.48 4.25
CA ARG A 163 34.89 4.82 4.18
C ARG A 163 36.14 4.97 5.06
N ALA A 164 36.13 4.39 6.25
CA ALA A 164 37.28 4.38 7.16
C ALA A 164 38.49 3.63 6.54
N SER A 165 38.24 2.51 5.87
CA SER A 165 39.28 1.74 5.16
C SER A 165 39.88 2.49 3.96
N GLN A 166 39.11 3.36 3.31
CA GLN A 166 39.60 4.23 2.24
C GLN A 166 40.51 5.34 2.78
N LEU A 167 40.36 5.73 4.06
CA LEU A 167 41.12 6.81 4.69
C LEU A 167 42.45 6.33 5.31
N GLY A 168 42.58 5.04 5.64
CA GLY A 168 43.79 4.50 6.28
C GLY A 168 43.63 3.06 6.76
N THR A 169 44.57 2.59 7.58
CA THR A 169 44.50 1.23 8.14
C THR A 169 43.60 1.25 9.38
N VAL A 170 42.51 0.48 9.33
CA VAL A 170 41.58 0.33 10.48
C VAL A 170 42.26 -0.51 11.56
N GLU A 171 42.48 0.08 12.74
CA GLU A 171 43.10 -0.61 13.89
C GLU A 171 42.07 -1.34 14.75
N GLU A 172 40.97 -0.66 15.08
CA GLU A 172 39.95 -1.15 15.99
C GLU A 172 38.57 -0.69 15.53
N ILE A 173 37.59 -1.59 15.65
CA ILE A 173 36.17 -1.32 15.44
C ILE A 173 35.45 -1.70 16.73
N HIS A 174 34.82 -0.73 17.37
CA HIS A 174 33.94 -0.96 18.51
C HIS A 174 32.51 -0.58 18.13
N GLU A 175 31.60 -1.54 18.23
CA GLU A 175 30.18 -1.39 17.89
C GLU A 175 29.36 -1.75 19.12
N ASP A 176 28.63 -0.76 19.67
CA ASP A 176 27.68 -0.98 20.75
C ASP A 176 26.26 -1.11 20.17
N ALA A 177 25.78 -2.34 20.11
CA ALA A 177 24.45 -2.67 19.59
C ALA A 177 23.30 -2.08 20.42
N ALA A 178 23.53 -1.71 21.69
CA ALA A 178 22.48 -1.15 22.55
C ALA A 178 22.30 0.37 22.33
N THR A 179 23.37 1.09 22.00
CA THR A 179 23.35 2.53 21.77
C THR A 179 23.42 2.93 20.29
N GLY A 180 23.78 2.00 19.41
CA GLY A 180 24.04 2.28 17.99
C GLY A 180 25.33 3.09 17.76
N SER A 181 26.19 3.19 18.77
CA SER A 181 27.46 3.91 18.63
C SER A 181 28.51 3.04 17.94
N LEU A 182 29.14 3.59 16.90
CA LEU A 182 30.22 2.96 16.16
C LEU A 182 31.48 3.82 16.28
N THR A 183 32.52 3.27 16.91
CA THR A 183 33.82 3.91 17.01
C THR A 183 34.81 3.15 16.13
N ILE A 184 35.36 3.81 15.12
CA ILE A 184 36.38 3.24 14.24
C ILE A 184 37.68 4.02 14.46
N LYS A 185 38.73 3.33 14.89
CA LYS A 185 40.06 3.90 15.06
C LYS A 185 40.86 3.65 13.78
N VAL A 186 41.24 4.74 13.10
CA VAL A 186 41.97 4.69 11.83
C VAL A 186 43.37 5.27 12.02
N ARG A 187 44.39 4.53 11.59
CA ARG A 187 45.75 5.04 11.44
C ARG A 187 45.92 5.57 10.01
N VAL A 188 46.16 6.88 9.90
CA VAL A 188 46.46 7.58 8.65
C VAL A 188 47.97 7.60 8.43
#